data_AF-A0A9D3X4F2-F1
#
_entry.id   AF-A0A9D3X4F2-F1
#
_cell.length_a   1.000
_cell.length_b   1.000
_cell.length_c   1.000
_cell.angle_alpha   90.00
_cell.angle_beta   90.00
_cell.angle_gamma   90.00
#
_symmetry.space_group_name_H-M   'P 1'
#
loop_
_entity.id
_entity.type
_entity.pdbx_description
1 polymer ?
#
loop_
_entity_poly.entity_id
_entity_poly.type
_entity_poly.pdbx_seq_one_letter_code
_entity_poly.pdbx_strand_id
1 'polypeptide(L)'
;MLRQVIHRGLQSFCYKLGLFVSRHPVFFLTVPAVLTLIFGFSLLNRFQSERDLETLVAPSHSLAKIERSLASSLFPLEQSKSQLYSDLHTPGRYGRLILLSKPGGNILHQADAILRIHRAVLEMKVNYKGYNYTFSHLCVLRSEDKKCVLDDIISVLEDLRQAALSNKTTARVPVSYPNTKLK
;
A
#
# COMPACT_ATOMS: atom_id res chain seq x y z
N MET A 1 44.47 -17.54 38.38
CA MET A 1 44.24 -18.98 38.59
C MET A 1 43.10 -19.52 37.71
N LEU A 2 41.86 -19.00 37.79
CA LEU A 2 40.69 -19.50 37.03
C LEU A 2 40.88 -19.54 35.49
N ARG A 3 41.46 -18.48 34.90
CA ARG A 3 41.68 -18.37 33.46
C ARG A 3 42.60 -19.47 32.90
N GLN A 4 43.61 -19.88 33.65
CA GLN A 4 44.55 -20.93 33.23
C GLN A 4 43.90 -22.32 33.29
N VAL A 5 43.01 -22.56 34.26
CA VAL A 5 42.25 -23.81 34.38
C VAL A 5 41.25 -23.94 33.23
N ILE A 6 40.53 -22.87 32.93
CA ILE A 6 39.60 -22.81 31.79
C ILE A 6 40.36 -23.05 30.48
N HIS A 7 41.51 -22.41 30.29
CA HIS A 7 42.31 -22.56 29.07
C HIS A 7 42.82 -24.00 28.89
N ARG A 8 43.31 -24.64 29.96
CA ARG A 8 43.74 -26.04 29.91
C ARG A 8 42.56 -27.00 29.69
N GLY A 9 41.40 -26.72 30.30
CA GLY A 9 40.17 -27.49 30.12
C GLY A 9 39.67 -27.44 28.67
N LEU A 10 39.59 -26.23 28.10
CA LEU A 10 39.16 -26.03 26.71
C LEU A 10 40.15 -26.66 25.72
N GLN A 11 41.46 -26.52 25.96
CA GLN A 11 42.48 -27.13 25.13
C GLN A 11 42.37 -28.67 25.13
N SER A 12 42.20 -29.28 26.30
CA SER A 12 42.00 -30.73 26.41
C SER A 12 40.71 -31.19 25.75
N PHE A 13 39.63 -30.43 25.91
CA PHE A 13 38.33 -30.71 25.30
C PHE A 13 38.39 -30.63 23.77
N CYS A 14 38.89 -29.52 23.21
CA CYS A 14 39.05 -29.34 21.77
C CYS A 14 40.01 -30.38 21.17
N TYR A 15 41.08 -30.75 21.88
CA TYR A 15 41.99 -31.81 21.44
C TYR A 15 41.28 -33.17 21.36
N LYS A 16 40.52 -33.56 22.40
CA LYS A 16 39.74 -34.81 22.39
C LYS A 16 38.65 -34.80 21.32
N LEU A 17 37.98 -33.67 21.13
CA LEU A 17 36.92 -33.51 20.13
C LEU A 17 37.50 -33.58 18.71
N GLY A 18 38.63 -32.91 18.46
CA GLY A 18 39.37 -33.01 17.19
C GLY A 18 39.88 -34.42 16.91
N LEU A 19 40.38 -35.13 17.93
CA LEU A 19 40.79 -36.53 17.81
C LEU A 19 39.61 -37.46 17.49
N PHE A 20 38.44 -37.20 18.05
CA PHE A 20 37.22 -37.96 17.75
C PHE A 20 36.72 -37.69 16.32
N VAL A 21 36.74 -36.44 15.88
CA VAL A 21 36.37 -36.04 14.51
C VAL A 21 37.31 -36.65 13.48
N SER A 22 38.62 -36.66 13.74
CA SER A 22 39.62 -37.23 12.81
C SER A 22 39.54 -38.76 12.73
N ARG A 23 39.10 -39.46 13.78
CA ARG A 23 38.83 -40.90 13.75
C ARG A 23 37.54 -41.26 13.00
N HIS A 24 36.58 -40.35 12.88
CA HIS A 24 35.30 -40.58 12.20
C HIS A 24 34.99 -39.52 11.12
N PRO A 25 35.87 -39.35 10.10
CA PRO A 25 35.77 -38.22 9.16
C PRO A 25 34.50 -38.26 8.30
N VAL A 26 34.05 -39.46 7.90
CA VAL A 26 32.88 -39.62 7.01
C VAL A 26 31.58 -39.20 7.70
N PHE A 27 31.39 -39.56 8.98
CA PHE A 27 30.18 -39.22 9.73
C PHE A 27 30.08 -37.70 9.94
N PHE A 28 31.19 -37.06 10.31
CA PHE A 28 31.25 -35.61 10.54
C PHE A 28 31.20 -34.77 9.26
N LEU A 29 31.37 -35.37 8.07
CA LEU A 29 31.19 -34.69 6.79
C LEU A 29 29.77 -34.87 6.25
N THR A 30 29.23 -36.09 6.34
CA THR A 30 27.90 -36.43 5.81
C THR A 30 26.75 -35.83 6.62
N VAL A 31 26.82 -35.90 7.95
CA VAL A 31 25.71 -35.43 8.82
C VAL A 31 25.48 -33.92 8.69
N PRO A 32 26.50 -33.04 8.78
CA PRO A 32 26.30 -31.61 8.55
C PRO A 32 25.87 -31.30 7.13
N ALA A 33 26.39 -32.02 6.12
CA ALA A 33 25.98 -31.81 4.72
C ALA A 33 24.48 -32.09 4.53
N VAL A 34 23.98 -33.22 5.02
CA VAL A 34 22.55 -33.57 4.96
C VAL A 34 21.70 -32.57 5.74
N LEU A 35 22.14 -32.16 6.94
CA LEU A 35 21.45 -31.11 7.71
C LEU A 35 21.38 -29.78 6.96
N THR A 36 22.48 -29.33 6.35
CA THR A 36 22.48 -28.09 5.56
C THR A 36 21.58 -28.17 4.34
N LEU A 37 21.49 -29.34 3.70
CA LEU A 37 20.58 -29.56 2.58
C LEU A 37 19.11 -29.53 3.03
N ILE A 38 18.78 -30.21 4.14
CA ILE A 38 17.43 -30.21 4.70
C ILE A 38 17.01 -28.80 5.12
N PHE A 39 17.87 -28.08 5.86
CA PHE A 39 17.58 -26.71 6.28
C PHE A 39 17.52 -25.75 5.09
N GLY A 40 18.42 -25.90 4.11
CA GLY A 40 18.42 -25.11 2.88
C GLY A 40 17.13 -25.28 2.09
N PHE A 41 16.68 -26.51 1.89
CA PHE A 41 15.42 -26.79 1.19
C PHE A 41 14.20 -26.27 1.96
N SER A 42 14.19 -26.44 3.29
CA SER A 42 13.12 -25.93 4.16
C SER A 42 13.01 -24.40 4.09
N LEU A 43 14.15 -23.70 4.13
CA LEU A 43 14.20 -22.24 4.00
C LEU A 43 13.68 -21.78 2.64
N LEU A 44 14.09 -22.42 1.55
CA LEU A 44 13.62 -22.08 0.20
C LEU A 44 12.10 -22.27 0.06
N ASN A 45 11.55 -23.33 0.65
CA ASN A 45 10.11 -23.61 0.58
C ASN A 45 9.26 -22.66 1.45
N ARG A 46 9.82 -22.18 2.58
CA ARG A 46 9.12 -21.31 3.52
C ARG A 46 9.36 -19.82 3.29
N PHE A 47 10.29 -19.45 2.44
CA PHE A 47 10.62 -18.06 2.19
C PHE A 47 9.47 -17.36 1.45
N GLN A 48 8.75 -16.51 2.18
CA GLN A 48 7.81 -15.56 1.59
C GLN A 48 8.37 -14.15 1.73
N SER A 49 8.45 -13.44 0.61
CA SER A 49 8.86 -12.04 0.59
C SER A 49 7.70 -11.19 1.10
N GLU A 50 7.87 -10.62 2.28
CA GLU A 50 7.01 -9.56 2.76
C GLU A 50 7.21 -8.33 1.87
N ARG A 51 6.13 -7.80 1.29
CA ARG A 51 6.16 -6.62 0.41
C ARG A 51 5.37 -5.46 0.98
N ASP A 52 4.69 -5.68 2.10
CA ASP A 52 3.89 -4.65 2.73
C ASP A 52 4.79 -3.69 3.51
N LEU A 53 4.81 -2.43 3.05
CA LEU A 53 5.64 -1.39 3.64
C LEU A 53 5.24 -1.12 5.10
N GLU A 54 3.94 -1.17 5.42
CA GLU A 54 3.46 -0.92 6.78
C GLU A 54 3.96 -1.98 7.75
N THR A 55 4.04 -3.23 7.32
CA THR A 55 4.55 -4.34 8.14
C THR A 55 6.08 -4.28 8.29
N LEU A 56 6.79 -3.80 7.26
CA LEU A 56 8.25 -3.65 7.28
C LEU A 56 8.74 -2.48 8.14
N VAL A 57 7.97 -1.38 8.17
CA VAL A 57 8.38 -0.12 8.80
C VAL A 57 7.78 0.08 10.19
N ALA A 58 6.56 -0.41 10.44
CA ALA A 58 5.88 -0.23 11.70
C ALA A 58 5.73 -1.56 12.47
N PRO A 59 5.98 -1.57 13.79
CA PRO A 59 5.82 -2.78 14.59
C PRO A 59 4.39 -3.32 14.53
N SER A 60 4.21 -4.62 14.71
CA SER A 60 2.90 -5.28 14.64
C SER A 60 1.92 -4.78 15.71
N HIS A 61 2.43 -4.50 16.91
CA HIS A 61 1.64 -4.05 18.06
C HIS A 61 2.01 -2.63 18.49
N SER A 62 1.88 -1.65 17.59
CA SER A 62 2.02 -0.24 17.96
C SER A 62 0.74 0.30 18.60
N LEU A 63 0.88 1.29 19.49
CA LEU A 63 -0.27 2.01 20.07
C LEU A 63 -1.19 2.56 18.96
N ALA A 64 -0.61 3.16 17.91
CA ALA A 64 -1.37 3.67 16.77
C ALA A 64 -2.15 2.57 16.02
N LYS A 65 -1.60 1.36 15.85
CA LYS A 65 -2.32 0.23 15.24
C LYS A 65 -3.45 -0.27 16.15
N ILE A 66 -3.24 -0.27 17.47
CA ILE A 66 -4.27 -0.64 18.46
C ILE A 66 -5.41 0.37 18.45
N GLU A 67 -5.12 1.67 18.56
CA GLU A 67 -6.11 2.75 18.50
C GLU A 67 -6.90 2.72 17.18
N ARG A 68 -6.22 2.52 16.06
CA ARG A 68 -6.83 2.33 14.74
C ARG A 68 -7.75 1.11 14.69
N SER A 69 -7.33 -0.02 15.27
CA SER A 69 -8.15 -1.24 15.32
C SER A 69 -9.39 -1.05 16.20
N LEU A 70 -9.25 -0.33 17.31
CA LEU A 70 -10.33 0.00 18.22
C LEU A 70 -11.31 0.98 17.55
N ALA A 71 -10.81 2.04 16.91
CA ALA A 71 -11.62 2.99 16.15
C ALA A 71 -12.39 2.29 15.02
N SER A 72 -11.73 1.38 14.28
CA SER A 72 -12.37 0.58 13.24
C SER A 72 -13.47 -0.35 13.77
N SER A 73 -13.33 -0.84 15.01
CA SER A 73 -14.33 -1.72 15.63
C SER A 73 -15.50 -0.94 16.24
N LEU A 74 -15.24 0.21 16.86
CA LEU A 74 -16.26 1.04 17.50
C LEU A 74 -17.06 1.85 16.49
N PHE A 75 -16.39 2.32 15.44
CA PHE A 75 -16.96 3.15 14.38
C PHE A 75 -16.66 2.50 13.03
N PRO A 76 -17.40 1.43 12.65
CA PRO A 76 -17.25 0.84 11.34
C PRO A 76 -17.63 1.89 10.29
N LEU A 77 -16.62 2.43 9.60
CA LEU A 77 -16.86 3.36 8.51
C LEU A 77 -17.43 2.58 7.34
N GLU A 78 -18.67 2.90 7.00
CA GLU A 78 -19.18 2.67 5.65
C GLU A 78 -18.30 3.49 4.69
N GLN A 79 -17.30 2.84 4.10
CA GLN A 79 -16.45 3.41 3.03
C GLN A 79 -17.30 3.97 1.87
N SER A 80 -18.54 3.50 1.80
CA SER A 80 -19.60 3.87 0.87
C SER A 80 -20.20 5.28 1.13
N LYS A 81 -20.10 5.79 2.37
CA LYS A 81 -20.74 7.03 2.86
C LYS A 81 -19.77 8.09 3.40
N SER A 82 -18.58 7.73 3.87
CA SER A 82 -17.68 8.68 4.52
C SER A 82 -16.74 9.38 3.52
N GLN A 83 -17.07 10.62 3.15
CA GLN A 83 -16.15 11.55 2.47
C GLN A 83 -15.10 12.15 3.42
N LEU A 84 -15.37 12.11 4.73
CA LEU A 84 -14.40 12.52 5.75
C LEU A 84 -13.47 11.37 6.07
N TYR A 85 -12.28 11.45 5.51
CA TYR A 85 -11.12 10.71 5.95
C TYR A 85 -10.71 11.21 7.35
N SER A 86 -10.92 10.40 8.38
CA SER A 86 -10.32 10.65 9.69
C SER A 86 -8.96 9.95 9.73
N ASP A 87 -7.90 10.65 10.15
CA ASP A 87 -6.52 10.11 10.21
C ASP A 87 -6.40 8.82 11.03
N LEU A 88 -7.39 8.57 11.90
CA LEU A 88 -7.49 7.36 12.70
C LEU A 88 -7.83 6.09 11.89
N HIS A 89 -8.42 6.19 10.70
CA HIS A 89 -8.77 5.03 9.86
C HIS A 89 -7.78 4.77 8.72
N THR A 90 -7.72 3.53 8.24
CA THR A 90 -6.96 3.19 7.03
C THR A 90 -7.57 3.87 5.82
N PRO A 91 -6.76 4.59 5.03
CA PRO A 91 -7.18 4.88 3.68
C PRO A 91 -7.18 3.52 3.02
N GLY A 92 -8.34 3.07 2.56
CA GLY A 92 -8.37 1.93 1.66
C GLY A 92 -7.45 2.17 0.46
N ARG A 93 -7.36 1.20 -0.44
CA ARG A 93 -6.59 1.42 -1.67
C ARG A 93 -7.30 2.51 -2.49
N TYR A 94 -6.67 3.66 -2.64
CA TYR A 94 -7.15 4.75 -3.47
C TYR A 94 -6.10 5.16 -4.50
N GLY A 95 -6.55 5.57 -5.68
CA GLY A 95 -5.73 6.24 -6.68
C GLY A 95 -6.03 7.73 -6.65
N ARG A 96 -5.00 8.57 -6.57
CA ARG A 96 -5.14 10.03 -6.65
C ARG A 96 -4.47 10.54 -7.91
N LEU A 97 -5.20 11.36 -8.66
CA LEU A 97 -4.68 12.05 -9.83
C LEU A 97 -4.57 13.54 -9.49
N ILE A 98 -3.39 14.11 -9.68
CA ILE A 98 -3.15 15.54 -9.50
C ILE A 98 -2.98 16.13 -10.89
N LEU A 99 -3.96 16.95 -11.30
CA LEU A 99 -3.97 17.63 -12.58
C LEU A 99 -3.63 19.09 -12.37
N LEU A 100 -2.63 19.57 -13.13
CA LEU A 100 -2.14 20.94 -13.04
C LEU A 100 -2.36 21.65 -14.38
N SER A 101 -2.78 22.90 -14.31
CA SER A 101 -2.80 23.79 -15.47
C SER A 101 -1.40 24.31 -15.78
N LYS A 102 -1.24 24.88 -16.98
CA LYS A 102 -0.03 25.67 -17.32
C LYS A 102 0.16 26.80 -16.30
N PRO A 103 1.41 27.20 -16.00
CA PRO A 103 1.69 28.28 -15.05
C PRO A 103 0.93 29.55 -15.43
N GLY A 104 0.19 30.11 -14.47
CA GLY A 104 -0.68 31.29 -14.66
C GLY A 104 -2.09 30.99 -15.22
N GLY A 105 -2.38 29.74 -15.57
CA GLY A 105 -3.70 29.30 -16.03
C GLY A 105 -4.57 28.74 -14.90
N ASN A 106 -5.89 28.84 -15.05
CA ASN A 106 -6.86 28.27 -14.12
C ASN A 106 -7.41 26.95 -14.64
N ILE A 107 -7.17 25.87 -13.89
CA ILE A 107 -7.55 24.49 -14.22
C ILE A 107 -9.06 24.28 -14.39
N LEU A 108 -9.89 25.10 -13.72
CA LEU A 108 -11.35 25.01 -13.80
C LEU A 108 -11.88 25.33 -15.20
N HIS A 109 -11.14 26.08 -16.01
CA HIS A 109 -11.52 26.32 -17.42
C HIS A 109 -11.33 25.10 -18.32
N GLN A 110 -10.55 24.10 -17.88
CA GLN A 110 -10.30 22.87 -18.62
C GLN A 110 -11.13 21.69 -18.09
N ALA A 111 -12.33 21.96 -17.56
CA ALA A 111 -13.25 20.94 -17.06
C ALA A 111 -13.48 19.77 -18.05
N ASP A 112 -13.63 20.07 -19.34
CA ASP A 112 -13.82 19.03 -20.37
C ASP A 112 -12.63 18.08 -20.48
N ALA A 113 -11.39 18.58 -20.34
CA ALA A 113 -10.20 17.74 -20.39
C ALA A 113 -10.12 16.85 -19.15
N ILE A 114 -10.45 17.39 -17.98
CA ILE A 114 -10.49 16.64 -16.72
C ILE A 114 -11.52 15.51 -16.82
N LEU A 115 -12.73 15.79 -17.29
CA LEU A 115 -13.78 14.79 -17.47
C LEU A 115 -13.40 13.70 -18.49
N ARG A 116 -12.68 14.06 -19.57
CA ARG A 116 -12.15 13.07 -20.53
C ARG A 116 -11.12 12.14 -19.89
N ILE A 117 -10.17 12.70 -19.13
CA ILE A 117 -9.17 11.90 -18.40
C ILE A 117 -9.87 10.99 -17.39
N HIS A 118 -10.84 11.52 -16.65
CA HIS A 118 -11.62 10.75 -15.69
C HIS A 118 -12.30 9.53 -16.34
N ARG A 119 -12.97 9.73 -17.48
CA ARG A 119 -13.59 8.62 -18.24
C ARG A 119 -12.58 7.60 -18.73
N ALA A 120 -11.45 8.05 -19.26
CA ALA A 120 -10.39 7.16 -19.72
C ALA A 120 -9.85 6.26 -18.59
N VAL A 121 -9.78 6.78 -17.36
CA VAL A 121 -9.37 6.02 -16.18
C VAL A 121 -10.44 5.01 -15.77
N LEU A 122 -11.73 5.38 -15.79
CA LEU A 122 -12.83 4.47 -15.47
C LEU A 122 -12.96 3.32 -16.48
N GLU A 123 -12.70 3.58 -17.76
CA GLU A 123 -12.77 2.62 -18.85
C GLU A 123 -11.51 1.77 -19.01
N MET A 124 -10.45 2.07 -18.26
CA MET A 124 -9.19 1.35 -18.31
C MET A 124 -9.40 -0.13 -17.97
N LYS A 125 -8.87 -1.01 -18.83
CA LYS A 125 -8.93 -2.47 -18.67
C LYS A 125 -7.55 -3.00 -18.33
N VAL A 126 -7.47 -3.75 -17.23
CA VAL A 126 -6.25 -4.41 -16.78
C VAL A 126 -6.46 -5.91 -16.80
N ASN A 127 -5.65 -6.63 -17.60
CA ASN A 127 -5.70 -8.09 -17.63
C ASN A 127 -4.91 -8.64 -16.43
N TYR A 128 -5.61 -9.33 -15.53
CA TYR A 128 -5.00 -10.04 -14.43
C TYR A 128 -5.63 -11.44 -14.32
N LYS A 129 -4.79 -12.49 -14.36
CA LYS A 129 -5.21 -13.89 -14.28
C LYS A 129 -6.30 -14.29 -15.30
N GLY A 130 -6.25 -13.73 -16.51
CA GLY A 130 -7.20 -14.04 -17.58
C GLY A 130 -8.54 -13.31 -17.48
N TYR A 131 -8.71 -12.41 -16.50
CA TYR A 131 -9.87 -11.54 -16.39
C TYR A 131 -9.47 -10.08 -16.64
N ASN A 132 -10.29 -9.36 -17.40
CA ASN A 132 -10.10 -7.94 -17.67
C ASN A 132 -10.85 -7.13 -16.62
N TYR A 133 -10.13 -6.72 -15.57
CA TYR A 133 -10.67 -5.86 -14.53
C TYR A 133 -10.80 -4.42 -15.04
N THR A 134 -11.88 -3.76 -14.64
CA THR A 134 -12.11 -2.32 -14.80
C THR A 134 -12.36 -1.69 -13.44
N PHE A 135 -12.38 -0.36 -13.37
CA PHE A 135 -12.64 0.36 -12.12
C PHE A 135 -13.95 -0.09 -11.43
N SER A 136 -15.00 -0.33 -12.20
CA SER A 136 -16.30 -0.77 -11.69
C SER A 136 -16.29 -2.12 -10.95
N HIS A 137 -15.29 -2.97 -11.20
CA HIS A 137 -15.16 -4.27 -10.52
C HIS A 137 -14.42 -4.16 -9.17
N LEU A 138 -13.71 -3.05 -8.94
CA LEU A 138 -12.84 -2.87 -7.76
C LEU A 138 -13.33 -1.77 -6.82
N CYS A 139 -14.15 -0.85 -7.31
CA CYS A 139 -14.59 0.32 -6.56
C CYS A 139 -15.43 -0.06 -5.32
N VAL A 140 -15.41 0.83 -4.32
CA VAL A 140 -16.36 0.75 -3.21
C VAL A 140 -17.73 1.19 -3.70
N LEU A 141 -18.74 0.36 -3.48
CA LEU A 141 -20.12 0.66 -3.84
C LEU A 141 -20.82 1.44 -2.73
N ARG A 142 -21.50 2.53 -3.11
CA ARG A 142 -22.44 3.26 -2.25
C ARG A 142 -23.60 2.35 -1.86
N SER A 143 -23.88 2.21 -0.56
CA SER A 143 -24.95 1.33 -0.05
C SER A 143 -26.35 1.71 -0.57
N GLU A 144 -26.58 3.01 -0.82
CA GLU A 144 -27.87 3.55 -1.28
C GLU A 144 -28.14 3.25 -2.77
N ASP A 145 -27.19 3.59 -3.64
CA ASP A 145 -27.41 3.59 -5.11
C ASP A 145 -26.69 2.46 -5.85
N LYS A 146 -25.89 1.64 -5.14
CA LYS A 146 -24.97 0.65 -5.74
C LYS A 146 -24.04 1.23 -6.82
N LYS A 147 -23.74 2.52 -6.74
CA LYS A 147 -22.79 3.21 -7.63
C LYS A 147 -21.42 3.28 -6.97
N CYS A 148 -20.35 3.27 -7.77
CA CYS A 148 -19.01 3.52 -7.25
C CYS A 148 -18.93 4.89 -6.58
N VAL A 149 -18.26 4.97 -5.43
CA VAL A 149 -17.92 6.24 -4.81
C VAL A 149 -16.86 6.95 -5.67
N LEU A 150 -17.13 8.18 -6.08
CA LEU A 150 -16.25 9.07 -6.84
C LEU A 150 -16.05 10.36 -6.05
N ASP A 151 -15.05 11.16 -6.45
CA ASP A 151 -14.79 12.47 -5.87
C ASP A 151 -15.89 13.47 -6.29
N ASP A 152 -16.38 14.26 -5.34
CA ASP A 152 -17.46 15.24 -5.54
C ASP A 152 -17.08 16.33 -6.53
N ILE A 153 -15.79 16.60 -6.70
CA ILE A 153 -15.35 17.57 -7.71
C ILE A 153 -15.81 17.17 -9.12
N ILE A 154 -15.97 15.86 -9.39
CA ILE A 154 -16.40 15.37 -10.70
C ILE A 154 -17.86 15.74 -10.97
N SER A 155 -18.77 15.58 -9.99
CA SER A 155 -20.18 15.97 -10.17
C SER A 155 -20.30 17.48 -10.39
N VAL A 156 -19.55 18.29 -9.62
CA VAL A 156 -19.49 19.75 -9.79
C VAL A 156 -19.00 20.13 -11.19
N LEU A 157 -17.97 19.45 -11.71
CA LEU A 157 -17.46 19.73 -13.06
C LEU A 157 -18.45 19.31 -14.16
N GLU A 158 -19.22 18.24 -13.97
CA GLU A 158 -20.29 17.85 -14.88
C GLU A 158 -21.42 18.87 -14.90
N ASP A 159 -21.85 19.36 -13.73
CA ASP A 159 -22.86 20.40 -13.61
C ASP A 159 -22.41 21.72 -14.26
N LEU A 160 -21.15 22.13 -14.04
CA LEU A 160 -20.56 23.31 -14.69
C LEU A 160 -20.53 23.17 -16.22
N ARG A 161 -20.22 21.98 -16.72
CA ARG A 161 -20.25 21.71 -18.17
C ARG A 161 -21.68 21.80 -18.71
N GLN A 162 -22.66 21.20 -18.04
CA GLN A 162 -24.07 21.25 -18.46
C GLN A 162 -24.60 22.69 -18.44
N ALA A 163 -24.28 23.45 -17.39
CA ALA A 163 -24.61 24.86 -17.29
C ALA A 163 -23.98 25.68 -18.43
N ALA A 164 -22.72 25.41 -18.78
CA ALA A 164 -22.06 26.08 -19.91
C ALA A 164 -22.70 25.80 -21.27
N LEU A 165 -23.31 24.62 -21.45
CA LEU A 165 -24.05 24.25 -22.66
C LEU A 165 -25.48 24.83 -22.69
N SER A 166 -26.12 24.96 -21.53
CA SER A 166 -27.49 25.48 -21.40
C SER A 166 -27.55 27.02 -21.43
N ASN A 167 -26.48 27.71 -21.03
CA ASN A 167 -26.52 29.15 -20.82
C ASN A 167 -26.28 29.91 -22.14
N LYS A 168 -27.35 30.47 -22.71
CA LYS A 168 -27.33 31.35 -23.90
C LYS A 168 -26.94 32.80 -23.59
N THR A 169 -26.60 33.13 -22.34
CA THR A 169 -26.25 34.51 -21.95
C THR A 169 -24.76 34.81 -22.13
N THR A 170 -24.48 36.03 -22.59
CA THR A 170 -23.17 36.52 -23.06
C THR A 170 -22.10 36.63 -21.95
N ALA A 171 -22.48 36.53 -20.68
CA ALA A 171 -21.58 36.70 -19.55
C ALA A 171 -21.20 35.34 -18.92
N ARG A 172 -20.17 34.69 -19.46
CA ARG A 172 -19.49 33.59 -18.75
C ARG A 172 -18.70 34.21 -17.59
N VAL A 173 -19.24 34.16 -16.37
CA VAL A 173 -18.46 34.52 -15.18
C VAL A 173 -17.33 33.50 -15.03
N PRO A 174 -16.06 33.89 -15.06
CA PRO A 174 -14.96 32.96 -14.92
C PRO A 174 -14.92 32.42 -13.49
N VAL A 175 -15.16 31.12 -13.34
CA VAL A 175 -15.02 30.44 -12.05
C VAL A 175 -13.53 30.37 -11.71
N SER A 176 -13.09 31.17 -10.75
CA SER A 176 -11.72 31.16 -10.24
C SER A 176 -11.72 30.80 -8.77
N TYR A 177 -10.81 29.93 -8.36
CA TYR A 177 -10.49 29.82 -6.94
C TYR A 177 -9.89 31.14 -6.45
N PRO A 178 -10.26 31.61 -5.25
CA PRO A 178 -9.56 32.74 -4.63
C PRO A 178 -8.12 32.31 -4.34
N ASN A 179 -7.17 32.87 -5.09
CA ASN A 179 -5.75 32.64 -4.82
C ASN A 179 -5.36 33.40 -3.55
N THR A 180 -5.26 32.69 -2.42
CA THR A 180 -4.58 33.22 -1.25
C THR A 180 -3.08 33.24 -1.54
N LYS A 181 -2.54 34.42 -1.89
CA LYS A 181 -1.09 34.58 -1.93
C LYS A 181 -0.58 34.47 -0.49
N LEU A 182 0.18 33.42 -0.19
CA LEU A 182 1.07 33.41 0.97
C LEU A 182 2.08 34.55 0.77
N LYS A 183 2.01 35.55 1.64
CA LYS A 183 2.90 36.71 1.64
C LYS A 183 4.17 36.38 2.42
#